data_AF-A0A2V6UG64-F1
#
_entry.id   AF-A0A2V6UG64-F1
#
_cell.length_a   1.000
_cell.length_b   1.000
_cell.length_c   1.000
_cell.angle_alpha   90.00
_cell.angle_beta   90.00
_cell.angle_gamma   90.00
#
_symmetry.space_group_name_H-M   'P 1'
#
loop_
_entity.id
_entity.type
_entity.pdbx_description
1 polymer ?
#
loop_
_entity_poly.entity_id
_entity_poly.type
_entity_poly.pdbx_seq_one_letter_code
_entity_poly.pdbx_strand_id
1 'polypeptide(L)'
;TGDHPMHPFAIDARGALYVNSGSATNACQVQNRMPKSPGHQPCTELETRAGIWRYEAERTGQRFSPAERFVTGIRNAGGIAVDSTGIGIYATQHGRDQLAENWPALYKPEQGANLPAEELLKVERGADYGWPECYFDDTQQKLVLAPEYGGDGGKAVGVCAQKRGPVAVFPGHWAPNDLALYYGDQFPERYRGGAFIAFHGSWNRAPFPQGGYNVVFQPFAGSQPTGKYEVFADGFAGAVKEPGRAAHRPAGLAVGPDGALYVADDAHGRIWRIIYTGNVAATRGAPAAAPSERAGAPAAAPAERVGPPEGTHPDAGADAAGLPTPKGATAAMVALGDRLYHANTCVGCHGSNAEGTPLGSDLTKGKWLWGDGSLAAISRTITQGVAQPKEHTGVMPPMGGAQLSPSDVSALAAYIAALNQRVERRTETGR
;
A
#
# COMPACT_ATOMS: atom_id res chain seq x y z
N THR A 1 -18.08 3.72 6.73
CA THR A 1 -17.04 2.67 6.71
C THR A 1 -16.71 2.36 5.26
N GLY A 2 -15.46 1.98 4.99
CA GLY A 2 -14.89 1.79 3.64
C GLY A 2 -13.38 1.55 3.75
N ASP A 3 -12.70 1.30 2.63
CA ASP A 3 -11.26 0.98 2.59
C ASP A 3 -10.39 2.02 3.33
N HIS A 4 -10.80 3.30 3.35
CA HIS A 4 -10.07 4.39 4.00
C HIS A 4 -10.92 5.05 5.11
N PRO A 5 -10.80 4.60 6.37
CA PRO A 5 -11.57 5.15 7.49
C PRO A 5 -10.91 6.36 8.15
N MET A 6 -9.64 6.65 7.86
CA MET A 6 -8.91 7.77 8.45
C MET A 6 -9.29 9.10 7.79
N HIS A 7 -9.22 10.18 8.57
CA HIS A 7 -9.45 11.56 8.11
C HIS A 7 -8.25 12.47 8.41
N PRO A 8 -7.10 12.27 7.74
CA PRO A 8 -5.96 13.19 7.83
C PRO A 8 -6.38 14.63 7.57
N PHE A 9 -5.76 15.56 8.29
CA PHE A 9 -6.08 16.96 8.15
C PHE A 9 -4.86 17.86 8.34
N ALA A 10 -4.94 19.06 7.79
CA ALA A 10 -3.99 20.14 8.03
C ALA A 10 -4.73 21.45 8.30
N ILE A 11 -4.14 22.32 9.12
CA ILE A 11 -4.66 23.65 9.40
C ILE A 11 -3.62 24.67 8.94
N ASP A 12 -4.04 25.63 8.12
CA ASP A 12 -3.16 26.73 7.72
C ASP A 12 -3.11 27.85 8.78
N ALA A 13 -2.14 28.75 8.64
CA ALA A 13 -1.96 29.87 9.57
C ALA A 13 -3.14 30.88 9.58
N ARG A 14 -4.08 30.78 8.63
CA ARG A 14 -5.27 31.62 8.53
C ARG A 14 -6.51 30.93 9.11
N GLY A 15 -6.36 29.73 9.69
CA GLY A 15 -7.44 28.96 10.29
C GLY A 15 -8.25 28.12 9.30
N ALA A 16 -7.80 27.94 8.05
CA ALA A 16 -8.44 27.01 7.12
C ALA A 16 -8.06 25.57 7.47
N LEU A 17 -9.05 24.72 7.73
CA LEU A 17 -8.92 23.29 7.99
C LEU A 17 -9.17 22.50 6.70
N TYR A 18 -8.22 21.69 6.28
CA TYR A 18 -8.31 20.79 5.13
C TYR A 18 -8.42 19.37 5.62
N VAL A 19 -9.50 18.64 5.27
CA VAL A 19 -9.76 17.28 5.76
C VAL A 19 -9.90 16.33 4.57
N ASN A 20 -9.09 15.27 4.56
CA ASN A 20 -9.24 14.17 3.62
C ASN A 20 -10.45 13.29 3.97
N SER A 21 -11.20 12.89 2.94
CA SER A 21 -12.16 11.79 3.03
C SER A 21 -11.79 10.78 1.97
N GLY A 22 -11.07 9.72 2.36
CA GLY A 22 -10.63 8.68 1.43
C GLY A 22 -11.79 7.86 0.84
N SER A 23 -11.51 7.20 -0.28
CA SER A 23 -12.46 6.35 -1.00
C SER A 23 -12.99 5.21 -0.11
N ALA A 24 -14.21 4.77 -0.38
CA ALA A 24 -14.79 3.60 0.26
C ALA A 24 -14.34 2.29 -0.38
N THR A 25 -13.90 2.33 -1.64
CA THR A 25 -13.43 1.16 -2.39
C THR A 25 -12.08 1.41 -3.03
N ASN A 26 -11.50 0.37 -3.63
CA ASN A 26 -10.20 0.44 -4.26
C ASN A 26 -10.17 1.34 -5.51
N ALA A 27 -11.17 1.20 -6.39
CA ALA A 27 -11.27 1.91 -7.67
C ALA A 27 -12.73 2.20 -8.09
N CYS A 28 -13.62 2.45 -7.12
CA CYS A 28 -15.06 2.68 -7.34
C CYS A 28 -15.73 1.57 -8.17
N GLN A 29 -15.33 0.33 -7.90
CA GLN A 29 -15.77 -0.86 -8.61
C GLN A 29 -17.17 -1.29 -8.16
N VAL A 30 -17.97 -1.81 -9.10
CA VAL A 30 -19.28 -2.44 -8.79
C VAL A 30 -19.13 -3.59 -7.78
N GLN A 31 -18.08 -4.38 -7.92
CA GLN A 31 -17.66 -5.39 -6.96
C GLN A 31 -16.22 -5.07 -6.53
N ASN A 32 -16.09 -4.45 -5.35
CA ASN A 32 -14.80 -3.98 -4.82
C ASN A 32 -13.75 -5.11 -4.83
N ARG A 33 -12.57 -4.82 -5.41
CA ARG A 33 -11.40 -5.72 -5.46
C ARG A 33 -11.65 -7.07 -6.15
N MET A 34 -12.72 -7.21 -6.93
CA MET A 34 -12.98 -8.43 -7.70
C MET A 34 -12.37 -8.35 -9.12
N PRO A 35 -11.91 -9.49 -9.67
CA PRO A 35 -11.36 -9.53 -11.03
C PRO A 35 -12.35 -9.01 -12.08
N LYS A 36 -11.86 -8.16 -12.98
CA LYS A 36 -12.63 -7.59 -14.11
C LYS A 36 -13.91 -6.85 -13.71
N SER A 37 -14.07 -6.45 -12.45
CA SER A 37 -15.23 -5.65 -12.06
C SER A 37 -15.16 -4.27 -12.74
N PRO A 38 -16.20 -3.83 -13.47
CA PRO A 38 -16.26 -2.48 -14.00
C PRO A 38 -16.37 -1.45 -12.87
N GLY A 39 -16.02 -0.20 -13.18
CA GLY A 39 -16.24 0.95 -12.33
C GLY A 39 -17.69 1.44 -12.39
N HIS A 40 -18.18 2.06 -11.32
CA HIS A 40 -19.43 2.81 -11.35
C HIS A 40 -19.28 4.05 -12.25
N GLN A 41 -20.25 4.27 -13.14
CA GLN A 41 -20.33 5.44 -14.02
C GLN A 41 -21.72 6.12 -13.89
N PRO A 42 -21.81 7.31 -13.28
CA PRO A 42 -20.73 8.02 -12.57
C PRO A 42 -20.31 7.30 -11.28
N CYS A 43 -19.09 7.57 -10.81
CA CYS A 43 -18.65 7.11 -9.49
C CYS A 43 -19.31 7.95 -8.39
N THR A 44 -20.27 7.36 -7.66
CA THR A 44 -21.02 8.05 -6.61
C THR A 44 -20.18 8.36 -5.37
N GLU A 45 -19.04 7.69 -5.16
CA GLU A 45 -18.14 8.00 -4.06
C GLU A 45 -17.61 9.43 -4.12
N LEU A 46 -17.37 9.97 -5.32
CA LEU A 46 -16.84 11.33 -5.50
C LEU A 46 -17.76 12.42 -4.92
N GLU A 47 -19.04 12.10 -4.67
CA GLU A 47 -19.95 13.02 -3.99
C GLU A 47 -19.54 13.28 -2.54
N THR A 48 -18.91 12.31 -1.88
CA THR A 48 -18.64 12.34 -0.42
C THR A 48 -17.23 11.91 0.00
N ARG A 49 -16.43 11.42 -0.94
CA ARG A 49 -15.13 10.76 -0.72
C ARG A 49 -14.17 11.03 -1.88
N ALA A 50 -12.96 10.49 -1.73
CA ALA A 50 -11.83 10.62 -2.63
C ALA A 50 -11.50 12.08 -2.97
N GLY A 51 -11.32 12.88 -1.93
CA GLY A 51 -11.02 14.29 -2.06
C GLY A 51 -10.67 14.94 -0.73
N ILE A 52 -10.48 16.25 -0.78
CA ILE A 52 -10.21 17.08 0.41
C ILE A 52 -11.34 18.10 0.52
N TRP A 53 -11.86 18.29 1.73
CA TRP A 53 -12.87 19.30 2.07
C TRP A 53 -12.24 20.42 2.90
N ARG A 54 -12.69 21.65 2.69
CA ARG A 54 -12.22 22.81 3.44
C ARG A 54 -13.29 23.24 4.45
N TYR A 55 -12.85 23.54 5.67
CA TYR A 55 -13.64 24.05 6.77
C TYR A 55 -12.90 25.20 7.47
N GLU A 56 -13.56 25.86 8.42
CA GLU A 56 -12.91 26.86 9.29
C GLU A 56 -12.57 26.21 10.64
N ALA A 57 -11.28 26.16 11.01
CA ALA A 57 -10.79 25.44 12.20
C ALA A 57 -11.39 25.95 13.51
N GLU A 58 -11.68 27.25 13.57
CA GLU A 58 -12.21 27.92 14.78
C GLU A 58 -13.75 27.81 14.90
N ARG A 59 -14.43 27.23 13.91
CA ARG A 59 -15.89 27.14 13.90
C ARG A 59 -16.39 25.74 14.29
N THR A 60 -17.06 25.64 15.43
CA THR A 60 -17.73 24.39 15.85
C THR A 60 -19.05 24.16 15.13
N GLY A 61 -19.53 22.90 15.09
CA GLY A 61 -20.86 22.55 14.58
C GLY A 61 -21.00 22.57 13.05
N GLN A 62 -19.88 22.66 12.33
CA GLN A 62 -19.85 22.49 10.88
C GLN A 62 -20.32 21.08 10.51
N ARG A 63 -21.10 20.98 9.43
CA ARG A 63 -21.58 19.70 8.90
C ARG A 63 -20.95 19.45 7.54
N PHE A 64 -20.72 18.19 7.23
CA PHE A 64 -20.30 17.79 5.90
C PHE A 64 -21.26 18.32 4.84
N SER A 65 -20.71 18.82 3.73
CA SER A 65 -21.46 19.26 2.55
C SER A 65 -20.61 19.03 1.29
N PRO A 66 -21.18 18.48 0.21
CA PRO A 66 -20.49 18.39 -1.08
C PRO A 66 -20.01 19.75 -1.62
N ALA A 67 -20.66 20.85 -1.23
CA ALA A 67 -20.28 22.20 -1.65
C ALA A 67 -18.95 22.68 -1.05
N GLU A 68 -18.52 22.11 0.08
CA GLU A 68 -17.25 22.44 0.75
C GLU A 68 -16.05 21.65 0.17
N ARG A 69 -16.28 20.86 -0.89
CA ARG A 69 -15.21 20.11 -1.55
C ARG A 69 -14.17 21.07 -2.10
N PHE A 70 -12.95 20.92 -1.63
CA PHE A 70 -11.82 21.72 -2.06
C PHE A 70 -11.22 21.13 -3.34
N VAL A 71 -11.04 19.81 -3.39
CA VAL A 71 -10.56 19.05 -4.56
C VAL A 71 -11.19 17.66 -4.60
N THR A 72 -11.15 17.02 -5.78
CA THR A 72 -11.66 15.66 -6.01
C THR A 72 -10.61 14.78 -6.69
N GLY A 73 -10.90 13.49 -6.79
CA GLY A 73 -10.10 12.54 -7.54
C GLY A 73 -8.80 12.15 -6.86
N ILE A 74 -8.74 12.29 -5.54
CA ILE A 74 -7.62 11.81 -4.72
C ILE A 74 -8.10 10.58 -3.94
N ARG A 75 -7.64 9.37 -4.28
CA ARG A 75 -8.15 8.12 -3.66
C ARG A 75 -8.08 8.17 -2.14
N ASN A 76 -6.91 8.52 -1.61
CA ASN A 76 -6.69 8.71 -0.19
C ASN A 76 -5.47 9.61 0.04
N ALA A 77 -5.71 10.83 0.53
CA ALA A 77 -4.63 11.73 0.93
C ALA A 77 -4.14 11.40 2.34
N GLY A 78 -3.05 10.63 2.45
CA GLY A 78 -2.46 10.21 3.72
C GLY A 78 -1.86 11.40 4.47
N GLY A 79 -0.96 12.13 3.82
CA GLY A 79 -0.37 13.36 4.31
C GLY A 79 -0.95 14.59 3.64
N ILE A 80 -1.16 15.65 4.41
CA ILE A 80 -1.50 16.98 3.92
C ILE A 80 -0.57 17.98 4.62
N ALA A 81 0.12 18.81 3.86
CA ALA A 81 0.94 19.88 4.40
C ALA A 81 0.58 21.20 3.72
N VAL A 82 0.62 22.28 4.50
CA VAL A 82 0.37 23.64 4.02
C VAL A 82 1.58 24.50 4.37
N ASP A 83 2.09 25.25 3.40
CA ASP A 83 3.15 26.20 3.63
C ASP A 83 2.68 27.39 4.49
N SER A 84 3.63 28.20 4.96
CA SER A 84 3.34 29.36 5.80
C SER A 84 2.51 30.45 5.09
N THR A 85 2.42 30.43 3.76
CA THR A 85 1.61 31.38 2.99
C THR A 85 0.14 30.93 2.90
N GLY A 86 -0.14 29.65 3.17
CA GLY A 86 -1.44 29.04 2.93
C GLY A 86 -1.78 28.84 1.45
N ILE A 87 -0.82 29.03 0.54
CA ILE A 87 -1.01 28.88 -0.91
C ILE A 87 -0.42 27.54 -1.36
N GLY A 88 0.76 27.18 -0.89
CA GLY A 88 1.38 25.89 -1.17
C GLY A 88 0.76 24.79 -0.32
N ILE A 89 -0.32 24.20 -0.81
CA ILE A 89 -0.94 23.01 -0.23
C ILE A 89 -0.43 21.79 -1.00
N TYR A 90 0.04 20.78 -0.28
CA TYR A 90 0.53 19.55 -0.86
C TYR A 90 -0.13 18.36 -0.17
N ALA A 91 -0.40 17.32 -0.94
CA ALA A 91 -0.96 16.08 -0.42
C ALA A 91 -0.24 14.88 -1.03
N THR A 92 -0.01 13.84 -0.24
CA THR A 92 0.37 12.54 -0.79
C THR A 92 -0.88 11.82 -1.28
N GLN A 93 -0.73 10.87 -2.20
CA GLN A 93 -1.84 10.00 -2.61
C GLN A 93 -1.40 8.54 -2.52
N HIS A 94 -2.22 7.73 -1.85
CA HIS A 94 -2.19 6.28 -2.00
C HIS A 94 -2.97 5.89 -3.26
N GLY A 95 -2.26 5.36 -4.26
CA GLY A 95 -2.86 4.85 -5.50
C GLY A 95 -3.77 3.63 -5.30
N ARG A 96 -4.36 3.12 -6.41
CA ARG A 96 -5.15 1.88 -6.37
C ARG A 96 -4.24 0.64 -6.18
N ASP A 97 -4.75 -0.38 -5.53
CA ASP A 97 -4.07 -1.68 -5.36
C ASP A 97 -4.50 -2.66 -6.45
N GLN A 98 -3.85 -3.81 -6.64
CA GLN A 98 -4.38 -4.97 -7.37
C GLN A 98 -4.58 -4.82 -8.89
N LEU A 99 -3.71 -4.10 -9.60
CA LEU A 99 -3.82 -3.95 -11.07
C LEU A 99 -3.68 -5.28 -11.81
N ALA A 100 -2.60 -6.03 -11.57
CA ALA A 100 -2.33 -7.29 -12.26
C ALA A 100 -3.24 -8.43 -11.78
N GLU A 101 -3.64 -8.39 -10.52
CA GLU A 101 -4.54 -9.36 -9.88
C GLU A 101 -5.96 -9.24 -10.44
N ASN A 102 -6.46 -8.01 -10.61
CA ASN A 102 -7.81 -7.80 -11.16
C ASN A 102 -7.85 -7.85 -12.69
N TRP A 103 -6.72 -7.51 -13.35
CA TRP A 103 -6.63 -7.37 -14.80
C TRP A 103 -5.38 -8.05 -15.40
N PRO A 104 -5.21 -9.38 -15.18
CA PRO A 104 -4.00 -10.11 -15.59
C PRO A 104 -3.81 -10.20 -17.11
N ALA A 105 -4.86 -9.91 -17.90
CA ALA A 105 -4.78 -9.84 -19.35
C ALA A 105 -4.16 -8.51 -19.85
N LEU A 106 -4.12 -7.47 -19.00
CA LEU A 106 -3.64 -6.13 -19.34
C LEU A 106 -2.30 -5.80 -18.67
N TYR A 107 -2.04 -6.36 -17.48
CA TYR A 107 -0.83 -6.06 -16.71
C TYR A 107 -0.09 -7.32 -16.33
N LYS A 108 1.24 -7.24 -16.43
CA LYS A 108 2.14 -8.25 -15.89
C LYS A 108 2.34 -8.07 -14.38
N PRO A 109 2.73 -9.11 -13.63
CA PRO A 109 3.01 -9.02 -12.20
C PRO A 109 4.00 -7.89 -11.84
N GLU A 110 5.04 -7.66 -12.66
CA GLU A 110 6.01 -6.58 -12.43
C GLU A 110 5.36 -5.20 -12.50
N GLN A 111 4.39 -5.03 -13.42
CA GLN A 111 3.63 -3.79 -13.51
C GLN A 111 2.70 -3.66 -12.31
N GLY A 112 2.05 -4.74 -11.88
CA GLY A 112 1.22 -4.74 -10.67
C GLY A 112 1.99 -4.30 -9.42
N ALA A 113 3.25 -4.70 -9.26
CA ALA A 113 4.07 -4.36 -8.11
C ALA A 113 4.69 -2.95 -8.11
N ASN A 114 4.61 -2.23 -9.24
CA ASN A 114 5.24 -0.91 -9.39
C ASN A 114 4.29 0.18 -9.90
N LEU A 115 3.12 -0.19 -10.43
CA LEU A 115 2.05 0.71 -10.83
C LEU A 115 0.79 0.49 -9.95
N PRO A 116 -0.01 1.55 -9.76
CA PRO A 116 0.28 2.94 -10.12
C PRO A 116 1.41 3.52 -9.25
N ALA A 117 2.01 4.60 -9.71
CA ALA A 117 2.97 5.33 -8.89
C ALA A 117 2.27 5.92 -7.65
N GLU A 118 2.98 6.00 -6.53
CA GLU A 118 2.54 6.86 -5.43
C GLU A 118 2.87 8.31 -5.78
N GLU A 119 2.08 9.25 -5.29
CA GLU A 119 2.08 10.61 -5.82
C GLU A 119 2.24 11.66 -4.72
N LEU A 120 3.01 12.71 -5.02
CA LEU A 120 2.93 14.00 -4.33
C LEU A 120 2.19 14.98 -5.24
N LEU A 121 1.09 15.52 -4.74
CA LEU A 121 0.20 16.42 -5.44
C LEU A 121 0.41 17.85 -4.93
N LYS A 122 0.44 18.83 -5.83
CA LYS A 122 0.22 20.24 -5.47
C LYS A 122 -1.28 20.51 -5.56
N VAL A 123 -1.91 20.75 -4.42
CA VAL A 123 -3.36 20.84 -4.28
C VAL A 123 -3.85 22.22 -4.71
N GLU A 124 -4.69 22.25 -5.74
CA GLU A 124 -5.24 23.48 -6.32
C GLU A 124 -6.76 23.43 -6.24
N ARG A 125 -7.40 24.47 -5.68
CA ARG A 125 -8.85 24.52 -5.49
C ARG A 125 -9.59 24.17 -6.79
N GLY A 126 -10.54 23.24 -6.71
CA GLY A 126 -11.38 22.81 -7.82
C GLY A 126 -10.73 21.79 -8.77
N ALA A 127 -9.47 21.41 -8.53
CA ALA A 127 -8.80 20.40 -9.33
C ALA A 127 -9.39 19.00 -9.12
N ASP A 128 -9.27 18.20 -10.18
CA ASP A 128 -9.56 16.77 -10.22
C ASP A 128 -8.27 16.01 -10.53
N TYR A 129 -7.83 15.16 -9.60
CA TYR A 129 -6.59 14.37 -9.71
C TYR A 129 -6.80 13.01 -10.36
N GLY A 130 -8.02 12.72 -10.82
CA GLY A 130 -8.31 11.68 -11.80
C GLY A 130 -8.77 10.35 -11.24
N TRP A 131 -8.55 10.01 -9.97
CA TRP A 131 -9.17 8.81 -9.40
C TRP A 131 -10.72 8.93 -9.46
N PRO A 132 -11.48 7.86 -9.77
CA PRO A 132 -11.04 6.49 -10.03
C PRO A 132 -10.71 6.19 -11.50
N GLU A 133 -10.99 7.12 -12.40
CA GLU A 133 -10.89 6.91 -13.85
C GLU A 133 -9.45 6.83 -14.33
N CYS A 134 -8.52 7.42 -13.58
CA CYS A 134 -7.13 7.62 -13.98
C CYS A 134 -6.16 7.15 -12.90
N TYR A 135 -4.98 6.72 -13.34
CA TYR A 135 -3.82 6.54 -12.48
C TYR A 135 -2.55 7.02 -13.19
N PHE A 136 -1.51 7.37 -12.43
CA PHE A 136 -0.24 7.81 -13.00
C PHE A 136 0.68 6.62 -13.30
N ASP A 137 1.16 6.55 -14.53
CA ASP A 137 2.21 5.63 -14.96
C ASP A 137 3.55 6.39 -15.00
N ASP A 138 4.45 6.07 -14.06
CA ASP A 138 5.77 6.69 -13.94
C ASP A 138 6.73 6.26 -15.05
N THR A 139 6.47 5.14 -15.74
CA THR A 139 7.28 4.75 -16.91
C THR A 139 6.91 5.61 -18.11
N GLN A 140 5.62 5.88 -18.29
CA GLN A 140 5.12 6.70 -19.39
C GLN A 140 5.05 8.19 -19.06
N GLN A 141 5.24 8.56 -17.79
CA GLN A 141 5.18 9.93 -17.27
C GLN A 141 3.85 10.63 -17.60
N LYS A 142 2.72 9.91 -17.48
CA LYS A 142 1.39 10.45 -17.76
C LYS A 142 0.28 9.74 -16.97
N LEU A 143 -0.84 10.44 -16.81
CA LEU A 143 -2.09 9.82 -16.38
C LEU A 143 -2.69 8.98 -17.52
N VAL A 144 -3.15 7.79 -17.19
CA VAL A 144 -3.76 6.83 -18.12
C VAL A 144 -5.06 6.31 -17.56
N LEU A 145 -5.94 5.86 -18.45
CA LEU A 145 -7.26 5.37 -18.08
C LEU A 145 -7.15 4.05 -17.31
N ALA A 146 -7.86 3.96 -16.19
CA ALA A 146 -7.99 2.76 -15.39
C ALA A 146 -8.82 1.70 -16.15
N PRO A 147 -8.49 0.40 -16.02
CA PRO A 147 -9.21 -0.68 -16.71
C PRO A 147 -10.71 -0.73 -16.41
N GLU A 148 -11.08 -0.38 -15.18
CA GLU A 148 -12.47 -0.27 -14.71
C GLU A 148 -13.33 0.67 -15.58
N TYR A 149 -12.67 1.59 -16.30
CA TYR A 149 -13.27 2.65 -17.11
C TYR A 149 -12.90 2.56 -18.60
N GLY A 150 -12.42 1.39 -19.05
CA GLY A 150 -12.09 1.14 -20.46
C GLY A 150 -10.60 1.31 -20.80
N GLY A 151 -9.73 1.40 -19.79
CA GLY A 151 -8.27 1.42 -19.99
C GLY A 151 -7.72 0.12 -20.58
N ASP A 152 -6.66 0.22 -21.37
CA ASP A 152 -6.11 -0.86 -22.20
C ASP A 152 -4.65 -1.23 -21.84
N GLY A 153 -4.32 -1.14 -20.55
CA GLY A 153 -2.96 -1.41 -20.07
C GLY A 153 -2.03 -0.20 -20.18
N GLY A 154 -2.58 1.02 -20.09
CA GLY A 154 -1.83 2.27 -20.03
C GLY A 154 -1.65 3.00 -21.37
N LYS A 155 -2.30 2.59 -22.46
CA LYS A 155 -2.18 3.30 -23.75
C LYS A 155 -3.27 4.36 -23.90
N ALA A 156 -4.50 4.03 -23.50
CA ALA A 156 -5.65 4.91 -23.48
C ALA A 156 -5.50 6.00 -22.42
N VAL A 157 -5.73 7.25 -22.83
CA VAL A 157 -5.69 8.43 -21.94
C VAL A 157 -7.11 8.94 -21.67
N GLY A 158 -7.93 9.12 -22.72
CA GLY A 158 -9.33 9.53 -22.55
C GLY A 158 -9.50 10.79 -21.70
N VAL A 159 -10.42 10.74 -20.72
CA VAL A 159 -10.69 11.83 -19.78
C VAL A 159 -9.48 12.24 -18.94
N CYS A 160 -8.46 11.37 -18.81
CA CYS A 160 -7.27 11.62 -18.01
C CYS A 160 -6.41 12.77 -18.53
N ALA A 161 -6.53 13.13 -19.81
CA ALA A 161 -5.85 14.29 -20.40
C ALA A 161 -6.33 15.64 -19.80
N GLN A 162 -7.49 15.66 -19.14
CA GLN A 162 -8.06 16.87 -18.53
C GLN A 162 -7.83 16.92 -17.02
N LYS A 163 -7.23 15.88 -16.44
CA LYS A 163 -7.02 15.76 -14.99
C LYS A 163 -5.65 16.33 -14.61
N ARG A 164 -5.48 16.67 -13.34
CA ARG A 164 -4.22 17.20 -12.80
C ARG A 164 -3.32 16.05 -12.37
N GLY A 165 -2.12 15.99 -12.95
CA GLY A 165 -1.09 15.02 -12.55
C GLY A 165 -0.30 15.43 -11.31
N PRO A 166 0.55 14.53 -10.81
CA PRO A 166 1.42 14.75 -9.67
C PRO A 166 2.56 15.72 -9.98
N VAL A 167 3.14 16.30 -8.93
CA VAL A 167 4.35 17.14 -9.01
C VAL A 167 5.63 16.37 -8.66
N ALA A 168 5.49 15.23 -7.98
CA ALA A 168 6.55 14.22 -7.82
C ALA A 168 5.91 12.83 -7.66
N VAL A 169 6.66 11.79 -7.98
CA VAL A 169 6.18 10.40 -7.95
C VAL A 169 7.17 9.49 -7.25
N PHE A 170 6.66 8.39 -6.70
CA PHE A 170 7.42 7.39 -5.97
C PHE A 170 6.97 5.98 -6.41
N PRO A 171 7.77 4.95 -6.10
CA PRO A 171 7.40 3.58 -6.42
C PRO A 171 6.04 3.20 -5.86
N GLY A 172 5.29 2.44 -6.65
CA GLY A 172 3.96 1.99 -6.27
C GLY A 172 3.91 1.25 -4.94
N HIS A 173 2.79 1.42 -4.25
CA HIS A 173 2.41 0.71 -3.01
C HIS A 173 3.24 1.04 -1.77
N TRP A 174 4.17 2.01 -1.82
CA TRP A 174 4.98 2.37 -0.65
C TRP A 174 4.18 3.02 0.49
N ALA A 175 2.92 3.41 0.24
CA ALA A 175 1.97 3.89 1.23
C ALA A 175 2.45 5.20 1.93
N PRO A 176 2.39 6.36 1.24
CA PRO A 176 2.83 7.65 1.78
C PRO A 176 1.84 8.22 2.81
N ASN A 177 1.96 7.77 4.06
CA ASN A 177 1.02 8.09 5.13
C ASN A 177 1.09 9.53 5.64
N ASP A 178 2.23 10.21 5.53
CA ASP A 178 2.34 11.60 5.98
C ASP A 178 3.41 12.41 5.25
N LEU A 179 3.30 13.73 5.34
CA LEU A 179 4.11 14.74 4.64
C LEU A 179 4.40 15.92 5.58
N ALA A 180 5.66 16.33 5.68
CA ALA A 180 6.06 17.53 6.41
C ALA A 180 6.95 18.43 5.54
N LEU A 181 6.56 19.70 5.34
CA LEU A 181 7.41 20.71 4.72
C LEU A 181 8.50 21.14 5.71
N TYR A 182 9.74 21.23 5.25
CA TYR A 182 10.88 21.51 6.12
C TYR A 182 11.46 22.91 5.90
N TYR A 183 11.34 23.76 6.92
CA TYR A 183 11.93 25.11 6.93
C TYR A 183 12.91 25.32 8.09
N GLY A 184 13.16 24.29 8.89
CA GLY A 184 14.10 24.34 10.02
C GLY A 184 15.56 24.41 9.58
N ASP A 185 16.46 24.61 10.53
CA ASP A 185 17.90 24.75 10.30
C ASP A 185 18.75 23.63 10.91
N GLN A 186 18.12 22.67 11.59
CA GLN A 186 18.77 21.50 12.20
C GLN A 186 19.46 20.62 11.16
N PHE A 187 18.84 20.37 10.00
CA PHE A 187 19.45 19.59 8.93
C PHE A 187 20.28 20.47 7.98
N PRO A 188 21.24 19.88 7.24
CA PRO A 188 21.99 20.60 6.20
C PRO A 188 21.10 21.39 5.23
N GLU A 189 21.60 22.52 4.73
CA GLU A 189 20.83 23.49 3.92
C GLU A 189 20.05 22.86 2.76
N ARG A 190 20.57 21.80 2.14
CA ARG A 190 19.91 21.06 1.05
C ARG A 190 18.55 20.47 1.42
N TYR A 191 18.25 20.28 2.70
CA TYR A 191 16.95 19.81 3.17
C TYR A 191 15.92 20.94 3.31
N ARG A 192 16.36 22.21 3.31
CA ARG A 192 15.49 23.37 3.54
C ARG A 192 14.64 23.66 2.32
N GLY A 193 13.36 23.94 2.55
CA GLY A 193 12.37 24.26 1.53
C GLY A 193 11.75 23.07 0.82
N GLY A 194 12.21 21.84 1.06
CA GLY A 194 11.62 20.63 0.51
C GLY A 194 10.64 19.95 1.46
N ALA A 195 10.34 18.67 1.19
CA ALA A 195 9.36 17.92 1.95
C ALA A 195 9.86 16.54 2.38
N PHE A 196 9.62 16.19 3.64
CA PHE A 196 9.78 14.82 4.14
C PHE A 196 8.47 14.05 3.97
N ILE A 197 8.56 12.78 3.57
CA ILE A 197 7.40 11.90 3.37
C ILE A 197 7.65 10.58 4.09
N ALA A 198 6.70 10.15 4.91
CA ALA A 198 6.75 8.87 5.59
C ALA A 198 6.05 7.79 4.76
N PHE A 199 6.79 6.76 4.37
CA PHE A 199 6.27 5.59 3.69
C PHE A 199 6.07 4.45 4.67
N HIS A 200 4.81 4.09 4.89
CA HIS A 200 4.37 3.10 5.85
C HIS A 200 4.72 1.66 5.48
N GLY A 201 4.99 1.46 4.19
CA GLY A 201 5.45 0.20 3.65
C GLY A 201 4.32 -0.62 3.03
N SER A 202 4.69 -1.30 1.96
CA SER A 202 3.74 -1.97 1.07
C SER A 202 3.21 -3.28 1.63
N TRP A 203 2.02 -3.64 1.14
CA TRP A 203 1.43 -4.98 1.23
C TRP A 203 1.16 -5.58 -0.16
N ASN A 204 0.72 -4.75 -1.13
CA ASN A 204 0.30 -5.15 -2.47
C ASN A 204 1.45 -5.13 -3.50
N ARG A 205 2.51 -5.92 -3.28
CA ARG A 205 3.62 -6.07 -4.25
C ARG A 205 3.95 -7.51 -4.60
N ALA A 206 3.27 -8.48 -4.00
CA ALA A 206 3.53 -9.89 -4.26
C ALA A 206 3.37 -10.22 -5.76
N PRO A 207 4.21 -11.11 -6.32
CA PRO A 207 5.25 -11.90 -5.65
C PRO A 207 6.58 -11.13 -5.42
N PHE A 208 6.66 -9.85 -5.75
CA PHE A 208 7.86 -9.05 -5.55
C PHE A 208 8.05 -8.65 -4.09
N PRO A 209 9.30 -8.40 -3.65
CA PRO A 209 9.56 -7.91 -2.30
C PRO A 209 8.79 -6.64 -1.97
N GLN A 210 8.34 -6.52 -0.72
CA GLN A 210 7.72 -5.29 -0.23
C GLN A 210 8.74 -4.14 -0.19
N GLY A 211 8.24 -2.90 -0.24
CA GLY A 211 9.05 -1.67 -0.29
C GLY A 211 8.48 -0.58 0.60
N GLY A 212 9.13 0.57 0.63
CA GLY A 212 8.87 1.64 1.61
C GLY A 212 9.50 1.29 2.96
N TYR A 213 8.74 1.53 4.04
CA TYR A 213 9.19 1.43 5.44
C TYR A 213 10.32 2.42 5.75
N ASN A 214 10.25 3.62 5.17
CA ASN A 214 11.30 4.62 5.21
C ASN A 214 10.70 6.04 5.24
N VAL A 215 11.56 7.02 5.47
CA VAL A 215 11.25 8.44 5.30
C VAL A 215 12.12 8.93 4.16
N VAL A 216 11.51 9.58 3.17
CA VAL A 216 12.25 10.22 2.07
C VAL A 216 12.21 11.73 2.20
N PHE A 217 13.10 12.39 1.47
CA PHE A 217 13.08 13.83 1.24
C PHE A 217 12.92 14.12 -0.25
N GLN A 218 11.93 14.93 -0.62
CA GLN A 218 11.77 15.48 -1.97
C GLN A 218 12.26 16.94 -1.98
N PRO A 219 13.36 17.25 -2.68
CA PRO A 219 13.86 18.63 -2.77
C PRO A 219 12.94 19.49 -3.63
N PHE A 220 12.80 20.77 -3.26
CA PHE A 220 12.00 21.77 -3.98
C PHE A 220 12.86 22.98 -4.35
N ALA A 221 12.50 23.65 -5.44
CA ALA A 221 12.89 25.03 -5.73
C ALA A 221 11.65 25.92 -5.65
N GLY A 222 11.52 26.67 -4.55
CA GLY A 222 10.30 27.42 -4.25
C GLY A 222 9.11 26.46 -4.03
N SER A 223 8.06 26.58 -4.85
CA SER A 223 6.85 25.74 -4.73
C SER A 223 6.82 24.53 -5.66
N GLN A 224 7.94 24.21 -6.32
CA GLN A 224 8.03 23.11 -7.27
C GLN A 224 9.04 22.07 -6.80
N PRO A 225 8.68 20.77 -6.78
CA PRO A 225 9.65 19.69 -6.62
C PRO A 225 10.71 19.75 -7.72
N THR A 226 11.93 19.39 -7.34
CA THR A 226 13.10 19.35 -8.22
C THR A 226 13.88 18.09 -7.97
N GLY A 227 14.53 17.55 -9.01
CA GLY A 227 15.39 16.37 -8.86
C GLY A 227 14.64 15.12 -8.40
N LYS A 228 15.42 14.09 -8.05
CA LYS A 228 14.91 12.86 -7.47
C LYS A 228 14.76 13.02 -5.96
N TYR A 229 13.83 12.28 -5.38
CA TYR A 229 13.78 12.12 -3.94
C TYR A 229 15.01 11.37 -3.42
N GLU A 230 15.27 11.53 -2.12
CA GLU A 230 16.37 10.88 -1.41
C GLU A 230 15.81 10.08 -0.23
N VAL A 231 16.36 8.89 0.04
CA VAL A 231 16.04 8.18 1.29
C VAL A 231 16.72 8.89 2.46
N PHE A 232 15.92 9.51 3.33
CA PHE A 232 16.41 10.26 4.49
C PHE A 232 16.66 9.35 5.70
N ALA A 233 15.73 8.43 5.98
CA ALA A 233 15.86 7.44 7.04
C ALA A 233 15.24 6.11 6.60
N ASP A 234 15.91 4.99 6.83
CA ASP A 234 15.44 3.63 6.52
C ASP A 234 15.80 2.69 7.69
N GLY A 235 15.45 1.41 7.57
CA GLY A 235 15.71 0.39 8.58
C GLY A 235 14.60 0.20 9.59
N PHE A 236 13.49 0.96 9.48
CA PHE A 236 12.35 0.87 10.40
C PHE A 236 11.75 -0.54 10.44
N ALA A 237 11.61 -1.20 9.30
CA ALA A 237 11.07 -2.56 9.24
C ALA A 237 11.97 -3.62 9.90
N GLY A 238 13.25 -3.33 10.16
CA GLY A 238 14.23 -4.33 10.55
C GLY A 238 14.50 -5.34 9.43
N ALA A 239 14.70 -6.61 9.79
CA ALA A 239 15.08 -7.67 8.86
C ALA A 239 13.94 -8.13 7.93
N VAL A 240 12.68 -7.89 8.30
CA VAL A 240 11.49 -8.40 7.60
C VAL A 240 10.60 -7.24 7.18
N LYS A 241 10.48 -7.00 5.87
CA LYS A 241 9.57 -5.99 5.29
C LYS A 241 8.21 -6.63 5.01
N GLU A 242 7.39 -6.76 6.05
CA GLU A 242 6.02 -7.26 5.93
C GLU A 242 5.08 -6.54 6.90
N PRO A 243 3.83 -6.22 6.51
CA PRO A 243 2.91 -5.46 7.36
C PRO A 243 2.72 -6.02 8.77
N GLY A 244 2.64 -7.35 8.93
CA GLY A 244 2.42 -8.02 10.21
C GLY A 244 3.70 -8.32 11.00
N ARG A 245 4.89 -8.23 10.39
CA ARG A 245 6.17 -8.63 11.00
C ARG A 245 7.22 -7.54 11.04
N ALA A 246 7.00 -6.42 10.37
CA ALA A 246 7.90 -5.27 10.38
C ALA A 246 8.09 -4.78 11.83
N ALA A 247 9.35 -4.51 12.19
CA ALA A 247 9.69 -4.02 13.52
C ALA A 247 9.04 -2.66 13.80
N HIS A 248 8.93 -1.79 12.79
CA HIS A 248 8.28 -0.48 12.85
C HIS A 248 7.81 -0.03 11.46
N ARG A 249 6.77 0.82 11.41
CA ARG A 249 6.19 1.36 10.18
C ARG A 249 5.99 2.89 10.28
N PRO A 250 6.80 3.70 9.58
CA PRO A 250 6.67 5.16 9.61
C PRO A 250 5.27 5.61 9.18
N ALA A 251 4.57 6.34 10.05
CA ALA A 251 3.18 6.75 9.82
C ALA A 251 3.00 8.27 9.87
N GLY A 252 3.47 8.95 10.93
CA GLY A 252 3.30 10.40 11.11
C GLY A 252 4.63 11.15 11.18
N LEU A 253 4.63 12.41 10.78
CA LEU A 253 5.77 13.32 10.77
C LEU A 253 5.45 14.64 11.48
N ALA A 254 6.43 15.17 12.20
CA ALA A 254 6.35 16.54 12.73
C ALA A 254 7.74 17.17 12.79
N VAL A 255 7.84 18.47 12.55
CA VAL A 255 9.07 19.23 12.72
C VAL A 255 9.00 19.97 14.07
N GLY A 256 9.96 19.70 14.95
CA GLY A 256 10.07 20.38 16.23
C GLY A 256 10.49 21.85 16.09
N PRO A 257 10.29 22.67 17.14
CA PRO A 257 10.73 24.07 17.14
C PRO A 257 12.27 24.23 17.03
N ASP A 258 13.01 23.18 17.36
CA ASP A 258 14.47 23.05 17.21
C ASP A 258 14.90 22.49 15.84
N GLY A 259 13.95 22.38 14.90
CA GLY A 259 14.16 21.85 13.56
C GLY A 259 14.36 20.33 13.49
N ALA A 260 14.24 19.58 14.60
CA ALA A 260 14.33 18.12 14.59
C ALA A 260 13.12 17.50 13.87
N LEU A 261 13.32 16.39 13.15
CA LEU A 261 12.21 15.62 12.57
C LEU A 261 11.76 14.54 13.55
N TYR A 262 10.47 14.51 13.86
CA TYR A 262 9.84 13.44 14.60
C TYR A 262 9.13 12.50 13.64
N VAL A 263 9.27 11.20 13.86
CA VAL A 263 8.62 10.14 13.09
C VAL A 263 7.84 9.27 14.06
N ALA A 264 6.58 9.01 13.78
CA ALA A 264 5.73 8.12 14.55
C ALA A 264 5.60 6.75 13.88
N ASP A 265 5.52 5.69 14.69
CA ASP A 265 5.18 4.33 14.29
C ASP A 265 3.88 3.91 14.96
N ASP A 266 2.87 3.62 14.15
CA ASP A 266 1.56 3.18 14.60
C ASP A 266 1.48 1.67 14.84
N ALA A 267 2.46 0.88 14.37
CA ALA A 267 2.48 -0.56 14.57
C ALA A 267 2.86 -0.93 16.01
N HIS A 268 3.86 -0.23 16.59
CA HIS A 268 4.37 -0.53 17.93
C HIS A 268 4.49 0.70 18.85
N GLY A 269 3.96 1.86 18.44
CA GLY A 269 3.80 3.04 19.29
C GLY A 269 5.11 3.78 19.59
N ARG A 270 6.11 3.70 18.70
CA ARG A 270 7.39 4.38 18.88
C ARG A 270 7.40 5.77 18.23
N ILE A 271 8.08 6.72 18.87
CA ILE A 271 8.39 8.03 18.29
C ILE A 271 9.92 8.19 18.23
N TRP A 272 10.46 8.44 17.04
CA TRP A 272 11.86 8.84 16.87
C TRP A 272 11.96 10.35 16.84
N ARG A 273 13.03 10.88 17.41
CA ARG A 273 13.50 12.26 17.20
C ARG A 273 14.81 12.20 16.46
N ILE A 274 14.83 12.69 15.23
CA ILE A 274 15.99 12.71 14.35
C ILE A 274 16.60 14.11 14.41
N ILE A 275 17.88 14.17 14.78
CA ILE A 275 18.69 15.39 14.80
C ILE A 275 19.96 15.18 13.99
N TYR A 276 20.53 16.27 13.51
CA TYR A 276 21.83 16.25 12.88
C TYR A 276 22.89 16.71 13.89
N THR A 277 23.94 15.90 14.06
CA THR A 277 25.04 16.22 15.00
C THR A 277 26.34 16.59 14.29
N GLY A 278 26.31 16.73 12.96
CA GLY A 278 27.45 17.18 12.17
C GLY A 278 27.56 18.70 12.12
N ASN A 279 28.71 19.21 11.65
CA ASN A 279 28.85 20.64 11.41
C ASN A 279 28.06 21.04 10.15
N VAL A 280 26.96 21.78 10.32
CA VAL A 280 26.05 22.23 9.24
C VAL A 280 26.80 22.96 8.12
N ALA A 281 27.94 23.59 8.42
CA ALA A 281 28.78 24.32 7.47
C ALA A 281 29.57 23.44 6.46
N ALA A 282 29.65 22.11 6.64
CA ALA A 282 30.66 21.29 5.93
C ALA A 282 30.12 20.21 4.97
N THR A 283 28.84 19.86 4.96
CA THR A 283 28.36 18.73 4.14
C THR A 283 27.72 19.15 2.83
N ARG A 284 28.57 19.36 1.81
CA ARG A 284 28.22 19.21 0.37
C ARG A 284 28.45 17.77 -0.12
N GLY A 285 28.25 16.77 0.74
CA GLY A 285 28.36 15.36 0.35
C GLY A 285 27.21 14.99 -0.60
N ALA A 286 27.55 14.34 -1.71
CA ALA A 286 26.55 13.78 -2.62
C ALA A 286 25.67 12.77 -1.86
N PRO A 287 24.34 12.76 -2.10
CA PRO A 287 23.43 11.86 -1.41
C PRO A 287 23.78 10.40 -1.70
N ALA A 288 23.42 9.51 -0.76
CA ALA A 288 23.27 8.11 -1.11
C ALA A 288 22.21 8.03 -2.22
N ALA A 289 22.58 7.44 -3.36
CA ALA A 289 21.65 7.27 -4.46
C ALA A 289 20.41 6.50 -3.97
N ALA A 290 19.23 6.92 -4.41
CA ALA A 290 18.02 6.12 -4.23
C ALA A 290 18.33 4.67 -4.68
N PRO A 291 18.01 3.65 -3.86
CA PRO A 291 18.21 2.26 -4.28
C PRO A 291 17.50 2.04 -5.61
N SER A 292 18.08 1.22 -6.49
CA SER A 292 17.50 0.89 -7.80
C SER A 292 16.02 0.51 -7.64
N GLU A 293 15.13 1.42 -8.06
CA GLU A 293 13.70 1.38 -7.73
C GLU A 293 12.89 0.36 -8.53
N ARG A 294 13.53 -0.33 -9.48
CA ARG A 294 12.89 -1.35 -10.30
C ARG A 294 13.65 -2.64 -10.11
N ALA A 295 12.96 -3.65 -9.58
CA ALA A 295 13.43 -5.02 -9.69
C ALA A 295 13.57 -5.33 -11.20
N GLY A 296 14.79 -5.34 -11.71
CA GLY A 296 15.08 -5.89 -13.03
C GLY A 296 14.88 -7.40 -12.96
N ALA A 297 14.06 -7.96 -13.83
CA ALA A 297 13.95 -9.41 -13.99
C ALA A 297 15.29 -9.97 -14.51
N PRO A 298 15.79 -11.12 -13.99
CA PRO A 298 16.70 -11.93 -14.77
C PRO A 298 15.98 -12.47 -16.02
N ALA A 299 16.74 -12.73 -17.08
CA ALA A 299 16.21 -13.13 -18.38
C ALA A 299 15.34 -14.40 -18.29
N ALA A 300 14.11 -14.32 -18.80
CA ALA A 300 13.16 -15.41 -18.80
C ALA A 300 13.61 -16.57 -19.70
N ALA A 301 13.73 -17.77 -19.13
CA ALA A 301 13.72 -19.03 -19.87
C ALA A 301 12.27 -19.44 -20.20
N PRO A 302 12.04 -20.24 -21.27
CA PRO A 302 10.70 -20.57 -21.74
C PRO A 302 9.94 -21.47 -20.76
N ALA A 303 8.62 -21.33 -20.76
CA ALA A 303 7.69 -21.97 -19.85
C ALA A 303 7.68 -23.50 -19.95
N GLU A 304 8.26 -24.17 -18.95
CA GLU A 304 7.95 -25.55 -18.61
C GLU A 304 7.62 -25.64 -17.11
N ARG A 305 6.53 -26.33 -16.76
CA ARG A 305 6.00 -26.42 -15.40
C ARG A 305 6.87 -27.32 -14.51
N VAL A 306 7.81 -26.75 -13.77
CA VAL A 306 8.23 -27.22 -12.43
C VAL A 306 8.78 -26.01 -11.65
N GLY A 307 7.98 -25.48 -10.70
CA GLY A 307 8.35 -24.52 -9.64
C GLY A 307 9.01 -23.20 -10.07
N PRO A 308 8.53 -22.00 -9.66
CA PRO A 308 9.25 -20.79 -10.04
C PRO A 308 10.59 -20.71 -9.28
N PRO A 309 11.74 -20.58 -10.00
CA PRO A 309 12.98 -20.10 -9.42
C PRO A 309 12.88 -18.58 -9.20
N GLU A 310 13.50 -18.09 -8.13
CA GLU A 310 13.76 -16.66 -7.82
C GLU A 310 12.50 -15.76 -7.77
N GLY A 311 11.87 -15.75 -6.59
CA GLY A 311 10.64 -14.99 -6.30
C GLY A 311 9.82 -15.56 -5.14
N THR A 312 10.19 -16.74 -4.63
CA THR A 312 9.64 -17.27 -3.38
C THR A 312 10.12 -16.43 -2.20
N HIS A 313 9.20 -16.11 -1.29
CA HIS A 313 9.56 -15.58 0.02
C HIS A 313 10.70 -16.41 0.65
N PRO A 314 11.70 -15.80 1.34
CA PRO A 314 12.81 -16.54 1.95
C PRO A 314 12.39 -17.69 2.86
N ASP A 315 11.18 -17.61 3.43
CA ASP A 315 10.61 -18.61 4.34
C ASP A 315 9.90 -19.78 3.62
N ALA A 316 9.81 -19.78 2.28
CA ALA A 316 9.20 -20.88 1.53
C ALA A 316 9.94 -22.21 1.79
N GLY A 317 9.22 -23.23 2.26
CA GLY A 317 9.77 -24.55 2.58
C GLY A 317 10.28 -24.69 4.02
N ALA A 318 10.42 -23.60 4.78
CA ALA A 318 11.08 -23.61 6.08
C ALA A 318 10.26 -24.36 7.16
N ASP A 319 8.93 -24.24 7.12
CA ASP A 319 8.03 -24.84 8.11
C ASP A 319 7.39 -26.15 7.64
N ALA A 320 7.28 -26.40 6.34
CA ALA A 320 6.47 -27.51 5.80
C ALA A 320 6.92 -28.90 6.25
N ALA A 321 8.23 -29.12 6.44
CA ALA A 321 8.76 -30.43 6.83
C ALA A 321 8.36 -30.86 8.26
N GLY A 322 8.03 -29.90 9.14
CA GLY A 322 7.62 -30.16 10.52
C GLY A 322 6.10 -30.19 10.74
N LEU A 323 5.31 -29.98 9.69
CA LEU A 323 3.86 -29.88 9.79
C LEU A 323 3.15 -31.25 9.78
N PRO A 324 1.97 -31.35 10.44
CA PRO A 324 1.09 -32.51 10.27
C PRO A 324 0.77 -32.77 8.81
N THR A 325 0.36 -34.00 8.50
CA THR A 325 -0.41 -34.29 7.29
C THR A 325 -1.89 -34.38 7.67
N PRO A 326 -2.73 -33.41 7.24
CA PRO A 326 -4.16 -33.46 7.48
C PRO A 326 -4.80 -34.70 6.84
N LYS A 327 -5.88 -35.19 7.46
CA LYS A 327 -6.66 -36.30 6.89
C LYS A 327 -7.17 -35.94 5.50
N GLY A 328 -6.85 -36.78 4.51
CA GLY A 328 -7.20 -36.55 3.10
C GLY A 328 -6.18 -35.74 2.30
N ALA A 329 -5.03 -35.39 2.90
CA ALA A 329 -3.89 -34.78 2.22
C ALA A 329 -2.65 -35.69 2.28
N THR A 330 -1.61 -35.32 1.52
CA THR A 330 -0.28 -35.94 1.59
C THR A 330 0.76 -34.92 2.05
N ALA A 331 1.89 -35.39 2.59
CA ALA A 331 3.01 -34.51 2.94
C ALA A 331 3.51 -33.70 1.72
N ALA A 332 3.45 -34.28 0.52
CA ALA A 332 3.78 -33.59 -0.72
C ALA A 332 2.81 -32.44 -1.03
N MET A 333 1.50 -32.61 -0.75
CA MET A 333 0.52 -31.53 -0.88
C MET A 333 0.79 -30.41 0.12
N VAL A 334 1.14 -30.72 1.38
CA VAL A 334 1.50 -29.72 2.38
C VAL A 334 2.74 -28.93 1.95
N ALA A 335 3.79 -29.62 1.49
CA ALA A 335 5.00 -28.97 1.01
C ALA A 335 4.79 -28.14 -0.27
N LEU A 336 3.92 -28.58 -1.18
CA LEU A 336 3.54 -27.77 -2.34
C LEU A 336 2.72 -26.55 -1.93
N GLY A 337 1.75 -26.73 -1.03
CA GLY A 337 0.90 -25.64 -0.54
C GLY A 337 1.70 -24.56 0.16
N ASP A 338 2.71 -24.94 0.95
CA ASP A 338 3.64 -24.00 1.58
C ASP A 338 4.41 -23.16 0.55
N ARG A 339 5.00 -23.81 -0.46
CA ARG A 339 5.67 -23.08 -1.55
C ARG A 339 4.73 -22.15 -2.30
N LEU A 340 3.51 -22.61 -2.59
CA LEU A 340 2.49 -21.79 -3.26
C LEU A 340 2.06 -20.61 -2.39
N TYR A 341 1.87 -20.80 -1.09
CA TYR A 341 1.48 -19.75 -0.17
C TYR A 341 2.51 -18.60 -0.20
N HIS A 342 3.79 -18.97 -0.12
CA HIS A 342 4.92 -18.04 -0.09
C HIS A 342 5.31 -17.45 -1.45
N ALA A 343 4.91 -18.07 -2.55
CA ALA A 343 5.18 -17.59 -3.91
C ALA A 343 4.07 -16.69 -4.47
N ASN A 344 2.97 -16.51 -3.73
CA ASN A 344 1.78 -15.81 -4.22
C ASN A 344 1.33 -14.70 -3.25
N THR A 345 0.20 -14.08 -3.59
CA THR A 345 -0.40 -12.94 -2.90
C THR A 345 -0.86 -13.24 -1.46
N CYS A 346 -0.93 -14.51 -1.05
CA CYS A 346 -1.39 -14.92 0.27
C CYS A 346 -0.60 -14.23 1.41
N VAL A 347 0.73 -14.16 1.28
CA VAL A 347 1.63 -13.53 2.27
C VAL A 347 1.31 -12.05 2.49
N GLY A 348 0.90 -11.32 1.45
CA GLY A 348 0.61 -9.89 1.57
C GLY A 348 -0.51 -9.58 2.57
N CYS A 349 -1.50 -10.47 2.66
CA CYS A 349 -2.65 -10.30 3.56
C CYS A 349 -2.52 -11.11 4.86
N HIS A 350 -1.94 -12.32 4.79
CA HIS A 350 -1.90 -13.26 5.91
C HIS A 350 -0.53 -13.34 6.60
N GLY A 351 0.49 -12.62 6.11
CA GLY A 351 1.86 -12.67 6.61
C GLY A 351 2.58 -13.95 6.18
N SER A 352 3.91 -13.91 6.10
CA SER A 352 4.69 -15.11 5.70
C SER A 352 4.59 -16.23 6.73
N ASN A 353 4.47 -15.90 8.01
CA ASN A 353 4.21 -16.85 9.09
C ASN A 353 2.73 -17.29 9.21
N ALA A 354 1.85 -16.79 8.35
CA ALA A 354 0.41 -17.05 8.36
C ALA A 354 -0.34 -16.60 9.62
N GLU A 355 0.26 -15.76 10.47
CA GLU A 355 -0.34 -15.24 11.71
C GLU A 355 -1.26 -14.03 11.48
N GLY A 356 -1.45 -13.63 10.23
CA GLY A 356 -2.32 -12.54 9.83
C GLY A 356 -1.64 -11.17 9.80
N THR A 357 -2.37 -10.20 9.29
CA THR A 357 -2.00 -8.77 9.28
C THR A 357 -3.27 -7.96 9.58
N PRO A 358 -3.21 -6.61 9.69
CA PRO A 358 -4.42 -5.80 9.71
C PRO A 358 -5.39 -6.08 8.54
N LEU A 359 -4.89 -6.58 7.40
CA LEU A 359 -5.69 -6.86 6.21
C LEU A 359 -6.31 -8.26 6.20
N GLY A 360 -5.71 -9.24 6.87
CA GLY A 360 -6.10 -10.65 6.73
C GLY A 360 -5.93 -11.45 8.00
N SER A 361 -6.75 -12.49 8.15
CA SER A 361 -6.84 -13.28 9.38
C SER A 361 -5.60 -14.13 9.65
N ASP A 362 -5.41 -14.43 10.92
CA ASP A 362 -4.49 -15.48 11.39
C ASP A 362 -5.03 -16.86 10.99
N LEU A 363 -4.24 -17.60 10.20
CA LEU A 363 -4.59 -18.93 9.69
C LEU A 363 -4.13 -20.07 10.62
N THR A 364 -3.38 -19.74 11.68
CA THR A 364 -2.79 -20.70 12.62
C THR A 364 -3.69 -20.96 13.84
N LYS A 365 -4.58 -20.02 14.21
CA LYS A 365 -5.33 -20.01 15.49
C LYS A 365 -6.60 -20.89 15.58
N GLY A 366 -6.91 -21.75 14.63
CA GLY A 366 -8.12 -22.62 14.74
C GLY A 366 -9.45 -21.93 14.47
N LYS A 367 -9.48 -20.63 14.15
CA LYS A 367 -10.72 -19.86 14.00
C LYS A 367 -11.23 -19.85 12.56
N TRP A 368 -12.29 -20.62 12.29
CA TRP A 368 -12.90 -20.71 10.95
C TRP A 368 -14.15 -19.84 10.83
N LEU A 369 -14.06 -18.76 10.04
CA LEU A 369 -15.15 -17.80 9.87
C LEU A 369 -16.11 -18.15 8.72
N TRP A 370 -15.68 -18.99 7.76
CA TRP A 370 -16.41 -19.35 6.53
C TRP A 370 -16.51 -20.87 6.30
N GLY A 371 -16.41 -21.67 7.36
CA GLY A 371 -16.50 -23.12 7.27
C GLY A 371 -16.10 -23.82 8.56
N ASP A 372 -15.83 -25.11 8.47
CA ASP A 372 -15.50 -26.01 9.59
C ASP A 372 -14.00 -26.37 9.67
N GLY A 373 -13.16 -25.75 8.83
CA GLY A 373 -11.74 -26.08 8.74
C GLY A 373 -11.42 -27.35 7.95
N SER A 374 -12.42 -28.02 7.36
CA SER A 374 -12.16 -29.14 6.45
C SER A 374 -11.41 -28.69 5.20
N LEU A 375 -10.63 -29.61 4.59
CA LEU A 375 -9.95 -29.34 3.31
C LEU A 375 -10.92 -28.82 2.23
N ALA A 376 -12.15 -29.34 2.22
CA ALA A 376 -13.19 -28.92 1.31
C ALA A 376 -13.68 -27.49 1.61
N ALA A 377 -13.87 -27.13 2.88
CA ALA A 377 -14.23 -25.77 3.26
C ALA A 377 -13.13 -24.76 2.91
N ILE A 378 -11.87 -25.08 3.26
CA ILE A 378 -10.73 -24.21 2.95
C ILE A 378 -10.56 -24.05 1.44
N SER A 379 -10.65 -25.14 0.67
CA SER A 379 -10.56 -25.08 -0.80
C SER A 379 -11.65 -24.20 -1.40
N ARG A 380 -12.90 -24.30 -0.89
CA ARG A 380 -14.00 -23.43 -1.33
C ARG A 380 -13.73 -21.96 -1.03
N THR A 381 -13.29 -21.64 0.19
CA THR A 381 -12.95 -20.26 0.58
C THR A 381 -11.83 -19.69 -0.30
N ILE A 382 -10.75 -20.45 -0.54
CA ILE A 382 -9.68 -20.03 -1.45
C ILE A 382 -10.23 -19.81 -2.86
N THR A 383 -10.99 -20.77 -3.39
CA THR A 383 -11.51 -20.71 -4.77
C THR A 383 -12.43 -19.51 -4.97
N GLN A 384 -13.32 -19.25 -4.01
CA GLN A 384 -14.35 -18.23 -4.14
C GLN A 384 -13.90 -16.84 -3.69
N GLY A 385 -12.86 -16.75 -2.85
CA GLY A 385 -12.51 -15.51 -2.18
C GLY A 385 -13.45 -15.19 -1.02
N VAL A 386 -13.20 -14.05 -0.38
CA VAL A 386 -14.01 -13.45 0.67
C VAL A 386 -14.27 -11.98 0.30
N ALA A 387 -15.38 -11.75 -0.39
CA ALA A 387 -15.79 -10.41 -0.83
C ALA A 387 -16.20 -9.47 0.33
N GLN A 388 -16.68 -10.04 1.43
CA GLN A 388 -17.12 -9.31 2.63
C GLN A 388 -16.51 -9.96 3.89
N PRO A 389 -15.30 -9.54 4.27
CA PRO A 389 -14.65 -10.07 5.47
C PRO A 389 -15.45 -9.70 6.75
N LYS A 390 -15.48 -10.61 7.73
CA LYS A 390 -16.24 -10.41 8.98
C LYS A 390 -15.48 -9.59 10.03
N GLU A 391 -14.15 -9.72 10.05
CA GLU A 391 -13.30 -9.21 11.14
C GLU A 391 -12.12 -8.36 10.66
N HIS A 392 -11.95 -8.21 9.34
CA HIS A 392 -10.84 -7.47 8.72
C HIS A 392 -11.35 -6.53 7.63
N THR A 393 -10.49 -5.61 7.19
CA THR A 393 -10.82 -4.69 6.09
C THR A 393 -10.41 -5.22 4.72
N GLY A 394 -9.46 -6.15 4.65
CA GLY A 394 -8.93 -6.68 3.40
C GLY A 394 -9.89 -7.67 2.73
N VAL A 395 -10.41 -7.29 1.57
CA VAL A 395 -11.17 -8.19 0.69
C VAL A 395 -10.24 -9.22 0.05
N MET A 396 -10.56 -10.50 0.16
CA MET A 396 -9.82 -11.57 -0.50
C MET A 396 -10.47 -11.89 -1.86
N PRO A 397 -9.85 -11.55 -3.01
CA PRO A 397 -10.39 -11.99 -4.30
C PRO A 397 -10.35 -13.52 -4.44
N PRO A 398 -11.11 -14.09 -5.39
CA PRO A 398 -10.98 -15.49 -5.77
C PRO A 398 -9.52 -15.89 -5.96
N MET A 399 -9.10 -16.99 -5.32
CA MET A 399 -7.73 -17.51 -5.31
C MET A 399 -6.68 -16.50 -4.81
N GLY A 400 -7.08 -15.51 -4.01
CA GLY A 400 -6.21 -14.43 -3.58
C GLY A 400 -5.76 -13.51 -4.72
N GLY A 401 -6.36 -13.61 -5.90
CA GLY A 401 -5.91 -12.89 -7.11
C GLY A 401 -4.77 -13.59 -7.86
N ALA A 402 -4.33 -14.76 -7.38
CA ALA A 402 -3.33 -15.57 -8.05
C ALA A 402 -3.96 -16.49 -9.13
N GLN A 403 -3.15 -16.88 -10.11
CA GLN A 403 -3.54 -17.86 -11.12
C GLN A 403 -3.23 -19.28 -10.62
N LEU A 404 -4.21 -19.92 -9.97
CA LEU A 404 -4.04 -21.23 -9.35
C LEU A 404 -4.87 -22.31 -10.07
N SER A 405 -4.29 -23.50 -10.23
CA SER A 405 -5.03 -24.69 -10.68
C SER A 405 -5.82 -25.33 -9.52
N PRO A 406 -6.80 -26.21 -9.80
CA PRO A 406 -7.51 -26.94 -8.73
C PRO A 406 -6.59 -27.77 -7.82
N SER A 407 -5.50 -28.32 -8.36
CA SER A 407 -4.48 -29.01 -7.57
C SER A 407 -3.69 -28.06 -6.68
N ASP A 408 -3.42 -26.83 -7.14
CA ASP A 408 -2.73 -25.81 -6.34
C ASP A 408 -3.61 -25.37 -5.16
N VAL A 409 -4.91 -25.15 -5.40
CA VAL A 409 -5.88 -24.85 -4.35
C VAL A 409 -5.95 -25.98 -3.32
N SER A 410 -5.96 -27.24 -3.79
CA SER A 410 -5.99 -28.41 -2.90
C SER A 410 -4.71 -28.49 -2.05
N ALA A 411 -3.56 -28.16 -2.61
CA ALA A 411 -2.29 -28.11 -1.89
C ALA A 411 -2.25 -26.98 -0.86
N LEU A 412 -2.70 -25.77 -1.20
CA LEU A 412 -2.85 -24.65 -0.27
C LEU A 412 -3.78 -24.99 0.88
N ALA A 413 -4.93 -25.63 0.59
CA ALA A 413 -5.85 -26.07 1.63
C ALA A 413 -5.22 -27.09 2.59
N ALA A 414 -4.40 -28.01 2.06
CA ALA A 414 -3.64 -28.95 2.88
C ALA A 414 -2.62 -28.25 3.77
N TYR A 415 -1.88 -27.27 3.24
CA TYR A 415 -0.93 -26.48 4.03
C TYR A 415 -1.61 -25.70 5.16
N ILE A 416 -2.69 -24.98 4.85
CA ILE A 416 -3.43 -24.17 5.83
C ILE A 416 -4.07 -25.05 6.91
N ALA A 417 -4.64 -26.21 6.55
CA ALA A 417 -5.12 -27.18 7.54
C ALA A 417 -3.98 -27.73 8.43
N ALA A 418 -2.79 -27.92 7.86
CA ALA A 418 -1.63 -28.41 8.61
C ALA A 418 -1.10 -27.38 9.62
N LEU A 419 -1.08 -26.09 9.26
CA LEU A 419 -0.74 -25.00 10.19
C LEU A 419 -1.64 -25.02 11.42
N ASN A 420 -2.93 -25.26 11.22
CA ASN A 420 -3.93 -25.30 12.27
C ASN A 420 -3.72 -26.47 13.25
N GLN A 421 -3.55 -27.69 12.71
CA GLN A 421 -3.34 -28.90 13.50
C GLN A 421 -2.01 -28.89 14.30
N ARG A 422 -1.02 -28.09 13.87
CA ARG A 422 0.21 -27.85 14.66
C ARG A 422 -0.13 -27.17 15.99
N VAL A 423 -1.09 -26.25 16.01
CA VAL A 423 -1.52 -25.53 17.21
C VAL A 423 -2.32 -26.45 18.14
N GLU A 424 -3.29 -27.20 17.60
CA GLU A 424 -4.07 -28.19 18.37
C GLU A 424 -3.16 -29.17 19.12
N ARG A 425 -2.14 -29.70 18.44
CA ARG A 425 -1.18 -30.63 19.07
C ARG A 425 -0.28 -29.98 20.10
N ARG A 426 0.05 -28.69 19.97
CA ARG A 426 0.80 -27.95 21.00
C ARG A 426 -0.07 -27.67 22.24
N THR A 427 -1.37 -27.44 22.06
CA THR A 427 -2.30 -27.29 23.18
C THR A 427 -2.60 -28.63 23.87
N GLU A 428 -2.63 -29.74 23.13
CA GLU A 428 -2.81 -31.09 23.70
C GLU A 428 -1.55 -31.63 24.39
N THR A 429 -0.36 -31.30 23.89
CA THR A 429 0.93 -31.70 24.49
C THR A 429 1.47 -30.72 25.53
N GLY A 430 0.68 -29.71 25.93
CA GLY A 430 0.98 -28.76 27.01
C GLY A 430 0.96 -29.37 28.42
N ARG A 431 1.69 -30.46 28.59
CA ARG A 431 2.25 -30.98 29.83
C ARG A 431 3.76 -30.82 29.80
#